data_AF-A0A2E5JBA4-F1
#
_entry.id   AF-A0A2E5JBA4-F1
#
_cell.length_a   1.000
_cell.length_b   1.000
_cell.length_c   1.000
_cell.angle_alpha   90.00
_cell.angle_beta   90.00
_cell.angle_gamma   90.00
#
_symmetry.space_group_name_H-M   'P 1'
#
loop_
_entity.id
_entity.type
_entity.pdbx_description
1 polymer ?
#
loop_
_entity_poly.entity_id
_entity_poly.type
_entity_poly.pdbx_seq_one_letter_code
_entity_poly.pdbx_strand_id
1 'polypeptide(L)'
;MSVTETIPLDRKINKKKTLTHVFYNDHSFIKYLIWAYFILLLVEGALRKWFLPGLSQGLLIVRDPVVIWIYFLCYTKGIFPSDNKYLQKCFLWTIIAVTLSFVINKAHPFSIAYGARTNLLHFPLIFIMARVLTWHDVLNFGKAFLFLAFPMTWVVSQQFQADRFDVLNVAAGGTGHQLMTSGDKVRASGTFSFVSGIVFYYCFSVAFIIFGLLKKGTFPKWLLYAGISATLLAMVTAGSRAVIAESIQVIACIGFLAYYKPTEFGKITTSVFVFLVFSLVLYSQVDLFKEGLTFLSMRFEEAANVEGNPVEAYFLRYYDIIVSPYYYSLWTGFFGNGLGTSTRAGSALAGGSGGAEISWSRHVMENGIVIGGVFIFWRLWFFWDLFICCLKAVKKEDYLSIFLFGASGPIILFSPLGQPTNLGFAAFGGGLCLAAAVSRKRLVE
;
A
#
# COMPACT_ATOMS: atom_id res chain seq x y z
N MET A 1 58.19 -19.54 45.29
CA MET A 1 57.51 -20.84 45.52
C MET A 1 56.14 -20.52 46.12
N SER A 2 55.02 -20.97 45.54
CA SER A 2 54.50 -22.37 45.53
C SER A 2 53.89 -22.71 46.91
N VAL A 3 52.64 -23.17 47.07
CA VAL A 3 51.58 -23.49 46.08
C VAL A 3 50.15 -23.36 46.70
N THR A 4 49.12 -23.50 45.87
CA THR A 4 47.67 -23.70 46.12
C THR A 4 47.34 -24.88 47.10
N GLU A 5 46.11 -25.16 47.60
CA GLU A 5 44.71 -24.64 47.51
C GLU A 5 43.97 -25.03 48.83
N THR A 6 42.65 -24.98 49.14
CA THR A 6 41.30 -24.91 48.48
C THR A 6 40.38 -23.95 49.31
N ILE A 7 39.15 -23.50 49.00
CA ILE A 7 37.92 -23.96 48.27
C ILE A 7 37.02 -24.88 49.15
N PRO A 8 35.77 -24.49 49.55
CA PRO A 8 34.59 -24.28 48.66
C PRO A 8 34.07 -22.81 48.65
N LEU A 9 33.39 -22.25 47.64
CA LEU A 9 32.59 -22.74 46.50
C LEU A 9 31.12 -23.10 46.78
N ASP A 10 30.27 -22.06 46.89
CA ASP A 10 28.99 -22.03 46.16
C ASP A 10 28.81 -20.63 45.52
N ARG A 11 28.50 -20.60 44.22
CA ARG A 11 28.01 -19.41 43.52
C ARG A 11 27.17 -19.83 42.31
N LYS A 12 25.85 -19.86 42.50
CA LYS A 12 24.84 -20.11 41.46
C LYS A 12 25.08 -19.21 40.22
N ILE A 13 25.65 -19.79 39.16
CA ILE A 13 25.93 -19.08 37.91
C ILE A 13 24.60 -18.66 37.26
N ASN A 14 24.44 -17.35 37.08
CA ASN A 14 23.17 -16.74 36.71
C ASN A 14 22.88 -16.86 35.20
N LYS A 15 22.39 -18.03 34.78
CA LYS A 15 22.08 -18.42 33.38
C LYS A 15 21.24 -17.40 32.58
N LYS A 16 20.57 -16.42 33.21
CA LYS A 16 19.78 -15.39 32.52
C LYS A 16 20.62 -14.35 31.75
N LYS A 17 21.91 -14.12 32.08
CA LYS A 17 22.72 -13.08 31.43
C LYS A 17 23.47 -13.51 30.16
N THR A 18 23.61 -14.81 29.90
CA THR A 18 24.38 -15.32 28.74
C THR A 18 23.53 -15.50 27.47
N LEU A 19 22.20 -15.49 27.59
CA LEU A 19 21.27 -15.67 26.46
C LEU A 19 21.01 -14.38 25.65
N THR A 20 21.33 -13.21 26.20
CA THR A 20 21.06 -11.90 25.58
C THR A 20 22.04 -11.47 24.49
N HIS A 21 23.14 -12.19 24.26
CA HIS A 21 24.21 -11.78 23.33
C HIS A 21 24.38 -12.61 22.05
N VAL A 22 23.55 -13.63 21.82
CA VAL A 22 23.69 -14.56 20.66
C VAL A 22 22.57 -14.38 19.62
N PHE A 23 21.47 -13.69 19.94
CA PHE A 23 20.39 -13.42 18.99
C PHE A 23 20.67 -12.26 18.02
N TYR A 24 21.79 -12.34 17.31
CA TYR A 24 21.90 -11.79 15.95
C TYR A 24 21.05 -12.68 15.01
N ASN A 25 19.74 -12.71 15.27
CA ASN A 25 18.81 -13.67 14.70
C ASN A 25 18.57 -13.32 13.25
N ASP A 26 19.35 -13.90 12.33
CA ASP A 26 19.35 -13.43 10.97
C ASP A 26 18.01 -13.71 10.27
N HIS A 27 17.28 -12.62 10.08
CA HIS A 27 16.01 -12.58 9.37
C HIS A 27 16.22 -12.29 7.88
N SER A 28 17.44 -12.22 7.35
CA SER A 28 17.72 -11.87 5.95
C SER A 28 16.93 -12.69 4.94
N PHE A 29 16.72 -13.99 5.17
CA PHE A 29 15.85 -14.79 4.29
C PHE A 29 14.37 -14.34 4.30
N ILE A 30 13.84 -13.92 5.46
CA ILE A 30 12.50 -13.33 5.55
C ILE A 30 12.48 -11.94 4.88
N LYS A 31 13.56 -11.15 5.02
CA LYS A 31 13.70 -9.88 4.29
C LYS A 31 13.73 -10.09 2.77
N TYR A 32 14.44 -11.09 2.26
CA TYR A 32 14.44 -11.43 0.83
C TYR A 32 13.05 -11.84 0.33
N LEU A 33 12.24 -12.52 1.15
CA LEU A 33 10.85 -12.82 0.81
C LEU A 33 9.95 -11.57 0.83
N ILE A 34 10.19 -10.61 1.74
CA ILE A 34 9.49 -9.31 1.72
C ILE A 34 9.90 -8.50 0.47
N TRP A 35 11.16 -8.58 0.04
CA TRP A 35 11.61 -8.05 -1.26
C TRP A 35 10.95 -8.75 -2.45
N ALA A 36 10.84 -10.08 -2.44
CA ALA A 36 10.14 -10.83 -3.48
C ALA A 36 8.65 -10.43 -3.54
N TYR A 37 7.98 -10.26 -2.40
CA TYR A 37 6.61 -9.75 -2.32
C TYR A 37 6.49 -8.34 -2.92
N PHE A 38 7.43 -7.44 -2.63
CA PHE A 38 7.49 -6.09 -3.20
C PHE A 38 7.69 -6.10 -4.71
N ILE A 39 8.66 -6.86 -5.24
CA ILE A 39 8.88 -6.98 -6.70
C ILE A 39 7.64 -7.61 -7.38
N LEU A 40 7.06 -8.66 -6.80
CA LEU A 40 5.80 -9.25 -7.28
C LEU A 40 4.60 -8.30 -7.17
N LEU A 41 4.62 -7.28 -6.31
CA LEU A 41 3.58 -6.24 -6.28
C LEU A 41 3.70 -5.30 -7.48
N LEU A 42 4.92 -5.00 -7.91
CA LEU A 42 5.19 -4.14 -9.07
C LEU A 42 4.99 -4.87 -10.41
N VAL A 43 5.45 -6.12 -10.55
CA VAL A 43 5.53 -6.82 -11.85
C VAL A 43 4.34 -7.72 -12.18
N GLU A 44 3.44 -8.01 -11.22
CA GLU A 44 2.23 -8.84 -11.46
C GLU A 44 1.45 -8.36 -12.69
N GLY A 45 1.22 -7.04 -12.82
CA GLY A 45 0.45 -6.51 -13.94
C GLY A 45 1.14 -6.66 -15.29
N ALA A 46 2.46 -6.48 -15.35
CA ALA A 46 3.24 -6.67 -16.56
C ALA A 46 3.22 -8.14 -17.01
N LEU A 47 3.33 -9.09 -16.06
CA LEU A 47 3.15 -10.52 -16.34
C LEU A 47 1.74 -10.81 -16.88
N ARG A 48 0.71 -10.19 -16.31
CA ARG A 48 -0.70 -10.40 -16.70
C ARG A 48 -1.10 -9.70 -18.00
N LYS A 49 -0.39 -8.67 -18.44
CA LYS A 49 -0.61 -7.94 -19.69
C LYS A 49 0.19 -8.51 -20.86
N TRP A 50 1.50 -8.69 -20.68
CA TRP A 50 2.44 -8.88 -21.79
C TRP A 50 3.12 -10.25 -21.81
N PHE A 51 3.64 -10.73 -20.67
CA PHE A 51 4.53 -11.90 -20.67
C PHE A 51 3.81 -13.25 -20.51
N LEU A 52 2.74 -13.29 -19.71
CA LEU A 52 2.01 -14.51 -19.34
C LEU A 52 0.47 -14.26 -19.32
N PRO A 53 -0.13 -13.67 -20.40
CA PRO A 53 -1.56 -13.31 -20.40
C PRO A 53 -2.50 -14.51 -20.17
N GLY A 54 -2.17 -15.69 -20.70
CA GLY A 54 -2.94 -16.92 -20.47
C GLY A 54 -2.96 -17.40 -19.00
N LEU A 55 -2.03 -16.93 -18.16
CA LEU A 55 -2.01 -17.19 -16.72
C LEU A 55 -2.60 -16.04 -15.89
N SER A 56 -3.26 -15.05 -16.52
CA SER A 56 -3.68 -13.80 -15.89
C SER A 56 -4.55 -13.99 -14.63
N GLN A 57 -5.38 -15.04 -14.57
CA GLN A 57 -6.18 -15.36 -13.38
C GLN A 57 -5.34 -15.99 -12.26
N GLY A 58 -4.45 -16.94 -12.57
CA GLY A 58 -3.55 -17.53 -11.58
C GLY A 58 -2.56 -16.52 -10.99
N LEU A 59 -2.14 -15.54 -11.80
CA LEU A 59 -1.25 -14.46 -11.35
C LEU A 59 -1.91 -13.51 -10.33
N LEU A 60 -3.24 -13.50 -10.18
CA LEU A 60 -3.93 -12.76 -9.10
C LEU A 60 -3.45 -13.17 -7.70
N ILE A 61 -2.97 -14.41 -7.54
CA ILE A 61 -2.51 -15.01 -6.28
C ILE A 61 -0.99 -15.24 -6.22
N VAL A 62 -0.20 -14.66 -7.14
CA VAL A 62 1.25 -14.90 -7.24
C VAL A 62 2.05 -14.53 -5.97
N ARG A 63 1.53 -13.61 -5.16
CA ARG A 63 2.15 -13.18 -3.88
C ARG A 63 1.80 -14.11 -2.70
N ASP A 64 0.81 -14.98 -2.84
CA ASP A 64 0.26 -15.76 -1.74
C ASP A 64 1.24 -16.85 -1.25
N PRO A 65 1.91 -17.64 -2.12
CA PRO A 65 2.92 -18.59 -1.66
C PRO A 65 4.07 -17.92 -0.90
N VAL A 66 4.49 -16.73 -1.36
CA VAL A 66 5.54 -15.94 -0.71
C VAL A 66 5.10 -15.47 0.68
N VAL A 67 3.86 -14.98 0.83
CA VAL A 67 3.37 -14.50 2.12
C VAL A 67 3.11 -15.65 3.10
N ILE A 68 2.62 -16.80 2.63
CA ILE A 68 2.48 -18.03 3.42
C ILE A 68 3.85 -18.54 3.89
N TRP A 69 4.86 -18.51 3.02
CA TRP A 69 6.22 -18.93 3.38
C TRP A 69 6.88 -18.00 4.41
N ILE A 70 6.66 -16.68 4.30
CA ILE A 70 7.02 -15.71 5.36
C ILE A 70 6.36 -16.10 6.69
N TYR A 71 5.08 -16.48 6.69
CA TYR A 71 4.37 -16.82 7.94
C TYR A 71 4.87 -18.12 8.55
N PHE A 72 5.11 -19.16 7.75
CA PHE A 72 5.71 -20.41 8.19
C PHE A 72 7.08 -20.20 8.84
N LEU A 73 7.95 -19.39 8.22
CA LEU A 73 9.27 -19.04 8.76
C LEU A 73 9.18 -18.18 10.02
N CYS A 74 8.23 -17.24 10.09
CA CYS A 74 7.99 -16.44 11.29
C CYS A 74 7.44 -17.28 12.45
N TYR A 75 6.60 -18.28 12.17
CA TYR A 75 6.02 -19.16 13.18
C TYR A 75 7.07 -20.12 13.73
N THR A 76 7.81 -20.81 12.86
CA THR A 76 8.91 -21.71 13.25
C THR A 76 10.06 -21.00 13.97
N LYS A 77 10.35 -19.73 13.65
CA LYS A 77 11.30 -18.89 14.41
C LYS A 77 10.71 -18.20 15.65
N GLY A 78 9.44 -18.46 16.01
CA GLY A 78 8.80 -17.88 17.21
C GLY A 78 8.54 -16.37 17.18
N ILE A 79 8.67 -15.72 16.01
CA ILE A 79 8.52 -14.26 15.83
C ILE A 79 7.15 -13.86 15.27
N PHE A 80 6.31 -14.82 14.88
CA PHE A 80 4.96 -14.55 14.36
C PHE A 80 4.11 -13.77 15.39
N PRO A 81 3.32 -12.76 14.96
CA PRO A 81 2.58 -11.87 15.85
C PRO A 81 1.28 -12.47 16.39
N SER A 82 1.31 -13.68 16.96
CA SER A 82 0.16 -14.38 17.55
C SER A 82 -0.50 -13.61 18.70
N ASP A 83 0.26 -12.78 19.39
CA ASP A 83 -0.13 -11.89 20.48
C ASP A 83 -0.80 -10.58 20.02
N ASN A 84 -0.80 -10.28 18.72
CA ASN A 84 -1.26 -9.00 18.21
C ASN A 84 -2.79 -8.88 18.23
N LYS A 85 -3.29 -7.91 19.01
CA LYS A 85 -4.74 -7.66 19.21
C LYS A 85 -5.55 -7.48 17.91
N TYR A 86 -5.01 -6.77 16.90
CA TYR A 86 -5.73 -6.55 15.64
C TYR A 86 -5.79 -7.87 14.86
N LEU A 87 -4.66 -8.59 14.77
CA LEU A 87 -4.59 -9.84 14.04
C LEU A 87 -5.49 -10.91 14.65
N GLN A 88 -5.51 -11.06 15.98
CA GLN A 88 -6.44 -11.95 16.68
C GLN A 88 -7.91 -11.65 16.37
N LYS A 89 -8.32 -10.37 16.39
CA LYS A 89 -9.69 -9.97 16.06
C LYS A 89 -10.01 -10.11 14.57
N CYS A 90 -9.01 -9.94 13.69
CA CYS A 90 -9.15 -10.21 12.26
C CYS A 90 -9.37 -11.71 11.99
N PHE A 91 -8.54 -12.59 12.56
CA PHE A 91 -8.73 -14.05 12.49
C PHE A 91 -10.12 -14.47 12.99
N LEU A 92 -10.53 -13.99 14.18
CA LEU A 92 -11.85 -14.29 14.75
C LEU A 92 -12.99 -13.84 13.82
N TRP A 93 -12.90 -12.61 13.29
CA TRP A 93 -13.87 -12.12 12.32
C TRP A 93 -13.91 -12.98 11.06
N THR A 94 -12.76 -13.38 10.51
CA THR A 94 -12.72 -14.22 9.30
C THR A 94 -13.30 -15.61 9.54
N ILE A 95 -13.06 -16.21 10.70
CA ILE A 95 -13.68 -17.50 11.07
C ILE A 95 -15.21 -17.37 11.10
N ILE A 96 -15.73 -16.30 11.71
CA ILE A 96 -17.18 -16.02 11.75
C ILE A 96 -17.72 -15.79 10.33
N ALA A 97 -17.09 -14.92 9.54
CA ALA A 97 -17.49 -14.61 8.17
C ALA A 97 -17.49 -15.86 7.25
N VAL A 98 -16.45 -16.69 7.33
CA VAL A 98 -16.35 -17.97 6.60
C VAL A 98 -17.47 -18.92 7.03
N THR A 99 -17.70 -19.08 8.34
CA THR A 99 -18.72 -20.00 8.87
C THR A 99 -20.12 -19.59 8.43
N LEU A 100 -20.48 -18.31 8.55
CA LEU A 100 -21.78 -17.79 8.09
C LEU A 100 -21.95 -17.97 6.57
N SER A 101 -20.88 -17.73 5.79
CA SER A 101 -20.88 -17.88 4.33
C SER A 101 -21.15 -19.31 3.86
N PHE A 102 -20.60 -20.30 4.56
CA PHE A 102 -20.88 -21.71 4.29
C PHE A 102 -22.26 -22.15 4.78
N VAL A 103 -22.62 -21.82 6.02
CA VAL A 103 -23.82 -22.38 6.69
C VAL A 103 -25.11 -21.66 6.29
N ILE A 104 -25.09 -20.32 6.21
CA ILE A 104 -26.28 -19.50 5.93
C ILE A 104 -26.34 -19.13 4.45
N ASN A 105 -25.32 -18.46 3.93
CA ASN A 105 -25.35 -17.95 2.56
C ASN A 105 -25.16 -19.06 1.50
N LYS A 106 -24.59 -20.21 1.89
CA LYS A 106 -24.22 -21.34 1.02
C LYS A 106 -23.38 -20.90 -0.19
N ALA A 107 -22.54 -19.88 -0.01
CA ALA A 107 -21.74 -19.29 -1.06
C ALA A 107 -20.64 -20.26 -1.54
N HIS A 108 -20.20 -20.09 -2.79
CA HIS A 108 -19.29 -21.04 -3.43
C HIS A 108 -17.93 -21.11 -2.70
N PRO A 109 -17.36 -22.31 -2.43
CA PRO A 109 -16.18 -22.45 -1.56
C PRO A 109 -14.96 -21.64 -2.03
N PHE A 110 -14.73 -21.54 -3.34
CA PHE A 110 -13.62 -20.75 -3.89
C PHE A 110 -13.84 -19.24 -3.75
N SER A 111 -15.09 -18.77 -3.77
CA SER A 111 -15.44 -17.36 -3.48
C SER A 111 -15.16 -17.03 -2.02
N ILE A 112 -15.58 -17.91 -1.09
CA ILE A 112 -15.31 -17.78 0.35
C ILE A 112 -13.79 -17.77 0.60
N ALA A 113 -13.04 -18.67 -0.04
CA ALA A 113 -11.57 -18.71 0.05
C ALA A 113 -10.92 -17.41 -0.47
N TYR A 114 -11.35 -16.88 -1.62
CA TYR A 114 -10.84 -15.62 -2.15
C TYR A 114 -11.24 -14.41 -1.27
N GLY A 115 -12.43 -14.43 -0.68
CA GLY A 115 -12.86 -13.41 0.28
C GLY A 115 -12.04 -13.44 1.58
N ALA A 116 -11.83 -14.61 2.18
CA ALA A 116 -10.95 -14.78 3.34
C ALA A 116 -9.52 -14.33 3.02
N ARG A 117 -9.00 -14.69 1.84
CA ARG A 117 -7.71 -14.22 1.33
C ARG A 117 -7.62 -12.68 1.29
N THR A 118 -8.62 -12.01 0.69
CA THR A 118 -8.61 -10.54 0.56
C THR A 118 -8.82 -9.76 1.85
N ASN A 119 -9.36 -10.40 2.90
CA ASN A 119 -9.68 -9.76 4.17
C ASN A 119 -8.73 -10.12 5.33
N LEU A 120 -7.93 -11.19 5.19
CA LEU A 120 -7.02 -11.67 6.24
C LEU A 120 -5.60 -11.99 5.75
N LEU A 121 -5.44 -12.75 4.64
CA LEU A 121 -4.18 -13.43 4.33
C LEU A 121 -2.97 -12.50 4.26
N HIS A 122 -3.13 -11.26 3.79
CA HIS A 122 -2.01 -10.33 3.62
C HIS A 122 -1.75 -9.44 4.85
N PHE A 123 -2.64 -9.39 5.84
CA PHE A 123 -2.48 -8.48 6.99
C PHE A 123 -1.46 -8.89 8.08
N PRO A 124 -1.18 -10.18 8.38
CA PRO A 124 -0.08 -10.52 9.29
C PRO A 124 1.29 -9.98 8.83
N LEU A 125 1.50 -9.81 7.51
CA LEU A 125 2.69 -9.21 6.93
C LEU A 125 3.00 -7.82 7.50
N ILE A 126 1.98 -6.99 7.77
CA ILE A 126 2.13 -5.64 8.36
C ILE A 126 2.95 -5.72 9.66
N PHE A 127 2.54 -6.61 10.56
CA PHE A 127 3.12 -6.76 11.89
C PHE A 127 4.44 -7.54 11.85
N ILE A 128 4.63 -8.42 10.86
CA ILE A 128 5.91 -9.11 10.61
C ILE A 128 6.96 -8.14 10.08
N MET A 129 6.62 -7.28 9.11
CA MET A 129 7.52 -6.23 8.62
C MET A 129 7.97 -5.32 9.76
N ALA A 130 7.05 -4.89 10.63
CA ALA A 130 7.39 -4.11 11.82
C ALA A 130 8.23 -4.85 12.87
N ARG A 131 8.26 -6.19 12.86
CA ARG A 131 9.15 -7.00 13.72
C ARG A 131 10.52 -7.25 13.09
N VAL A 132 10.60 -7.41 11.78
CA VAL A 132 11.77 -7.92 11.04
C VAL A 132 12.60 -6.84 10.34
N LEU A 133 11.97 -5.78 9.84
CA LEU A 133 12.68 -4.71 9.14
C LEU A 133 13.40 -3.79 10.13
N THR A 134 14.57 -3.33 9.73
CA THR A 134 15.32 -2.25 10.38
C THR A 134 15.07 -0.93 9.65
N TRP A 135 15.50 0.18 10.25
CA TRP A 135 15.49 1.49 9.59
C TRP A 135 16.24 1.50 8.25
N HIS A 136 17.36 0.76 8.15
CA HIS A 136 18.11 0.62 6.90
C HIS A 136 17.33 -0.14 5.82
N ASP A 137 16.55 -1.16 6.18
CA ASP A 137 15.71 -1.88 5.22
C ASP A 137 14.58 -0.98 4.68
N VAL A 138 13.94 -0.19 5.55
CA VAL A 138 12.91 0.79 5.16
C VAL A 138 13.48 1.83 4.19
N LEU A 139 14.69 2.36 4.46
CA LEU A 139 15.35 3.28 3.53
C LEU A 139 15.79 2.60 2.22
N ASN A 140 16.12 1.31 2.24
CA ASN A 140 16.45 0.57 1.01
C ASN A 140 15.21 0.35 0.12
N PHE A 141 14.03 0.08 0.70
CA PHE A 141 12.76 0.15 -0.04
C PHE A 141 12.52 1.55 -0.61
N GLY A 142 12.83 2.61 0.14
CA GLY A 142 12.79 3.99 -0.35
C GLY A 142 13.67 4.21 -1.59
N LYS A 143 14.94 3.77 -1.55
CA LYS A 143 15.84 3.80 -2.71
C LYS A 143 15.25 3.05 -3.91
N ALA A 144 14.61 1.90 -3.68
CA ALA A 144 13.98 1.12 -4.74
C ALA A 144 12.74 1.80 -5.35
N PHE A 145 11.89 2.47 -4.56
CA PHE A 145 10.81 3.32 -5.10
C PHE A 145 11.36 4.44 -6.00
N LEU A 146 12.40 5.16 -5.54
CA LEU A 146 13.00 6.24 -6.32
C LEU A 146 13.73 5.73 -7.58
N PHE A 147 14.31 4.53 -7.54
CA PHE A 147 15.04 3.95 -8.68
C PHE A 147 14.10 3.29 -9.70
N LEU A 148 13.13 2.50 -9.25
CA LEU A 148 12.16 1.86 -10.14
C LEU A 148 11.13 2.86 -10.70
N ALA A 149 11.11 4.11 -10.20
CA ALA A 149 10.39 5.20 -10.83
C ALA A 149 10.88 5.49 -12.27
N PHE A 150 12.15 5.24 -12.61
CA PHE A 150 12.63 5.44 -13.99
C PHE A 150 11.95 4.53 -15.02
N PRO A 151 12.04 3.19 -14.92
CA PRO A 151 11.31 2.31 -15.84
C PRO A 151 9.78 2.46 -15.69
N MET A 152 9.26 2.70 -14.48
CA MET A 152 7.81 2.90 -14.29
C MET A 152 7.30 4.15 -15.02
N THR A 153 7.98 5.30 -14.89
CA THR A 153 7.61 6.54 -15.60
C THR A 153 7.80 6.37 -17.10
N TRP A 154 8.87 5.71 -17.55
CA TRP A 154 9.08 5.45 -18.98
C TRP A 154 7.89 4.66 -19.56
N VAL A 155 7.48 3.55 -18.94
CA VAL A 155 6.30 2.79 -19.40
C VAL A 155 5.03 3.66 -19.37
N VAL A 156 4.79 4.42 -18.29
CA VAL A 156 3.62 5.32 -18.20
C VAL A 156 3.62 6.38 -19.31
N SER A 157 4.78 6.95 -19.62
CA SER A 157 4.96 7.93 -20.71
C SER A 157 4.76 7.32 -22.09
N GLN A 158 5.21 6.08 -22.33
CA GLN A 158 4.92 5.38 -23.59
C GLN A 158 3.42 5.08 -23.72
N GLN A 159 2.78 4.56 -22.66
CA GLN A 159 1.34 4.29 -22.62
C GLN A 159 0.46 5.53 -22.87
N PHE A 160 0.94 6.73 -22.51
CA PHE A 160 0.27 7.99 -22.75
C PHE A 160 0.41 8.51 -24.20
N GLN A 161 1.47 8.13 -24.91
CA GLN A 161 1.72 8.53 -26.30
C GLN A 161 1.17 7.51 -27.30
N ALA A 162 1.17 6.23 -26.94
CA ALA A 162 0.68 5.14 -27.79
C ALA A 162 -0.85 5.09 -27.87
N ASP A 163 -1.38 4.56 -28.98
CA ASP A 163 -2.81 4.32 -29.16
C ASP A 163 -3.37 3.32 -28.11
N ARG A 164 -4.69 3.35 -27.88
CA ARG A 164 -5.37 2.41 -26.99
C ARG A 164 -5.17 0.94 -27.37
N PHE A 165 -5.05 0.61 -28.66
CA PHE A 165 -4.84 -0.75 -29.16
C PHE A 165 -3.37 -1.16 -29.25
N ASP A 166 -2.42 -0.29 -28.88
CA ASP A 166 -1.00 -0.63 -28.81
C ASP A 166 -0.72 -1.74 -27.78
N VAL A 167 0.32 -2.55 -28.03
CA VAL A 167 0.73 -3.65 -27.14
C VAL A 167 1.01 -3.18 -25.71
N LEU A 168 1.53 -1.96 -25.52
CA LEU A 168 1.75 -1.36 -24.21
C LEU A 168 0.44 -1.06 -23.47
N ASN A 169 -0.65 -0.83 -24.19
CA ASN A 169 -1.95 -0.43 -23.64
C ASN A 169 -2.96 -1.58 -23.49
N VAL A 170 -2.57 -2.82 -23.81
CA VAL A 170 -3.37 -4.03 -23.64
C VAL A 170 -3.85 -4.23 -22.18
N ALA A 171 -5.05 -4.79 -21.99
CA ALA A 171 -5.57 -5.11 -20.65
C ALA A 171 -4.98 -6.42 -20.08
N ALA A 172 -5.13 -6.60 -18.76
CA ALA A 172 -4.70 -7.83 -18.09
C ALA A 172 -5.53 -9.04 -18.55
N GLY A 173 -4.86 -10.05 -19.12
CA GLY A 173 -5.44 -11.10 -19.94
C GLY A 173 -4.96 -11.08 -21.40
N GLY A 174 -4.28 -10.02 -21.84
CA GLY A 174 -3.72 -9.90 -23.19
C GLY A 174 -4.78 -9.57 -24.27
N THR A 175 -5.96 -9.10 -23.88
CA THR A 175 -7.11 -8.88 -24.76
C THR A 175 -7.80 -7.55 -24.43
N GLY A 176 -8.10 -6.75 -25.46
CA GLY A 176 -8.67 -5.41 -25.27
C GLY A 176 -7.68 -4.43 -24.64
N HIS A 177 -8.14 -3.22 -24.33
CA HIS A 177 -7.28 -2.11 -23.87
C HIS A 177 -7.54 -1.70 -22.42
N GLN A 178 -6.58 -0.97 -21.84
CA GLN A 178 -6.70 -0.32 -20.53
C GLN A 178 -7.91 0.62 -20.44
N LEU A 179 -8.33 0.94 -19.21
CA LEU A 179 -9.49 1.80 -18.96
C LEU A 179 -9.32 3.17 -19.62
N MET A 180 -10.30 3.55 -20.45
CA MET A 180 -10.31 4.78 -21.23
C MET A 180 -10.37 6.05 -20.37
N THR A 181 -10.05 7.17 -21.01
CA THR A 181 -10.12 8.52 -20.49
C THR A 181 -10.56 9.50 -21.59
N SER A 182 -10.76 10.75 -21.21
CA SER A 182 -10.80 11.96 -22.03
C SER A 182 -9.88 11.88 -23.27
N GLY A 183 -10.31 12.47 -24.39
CA GLY A 183 -9.48 12.61 -25.60
C GLY A 183 -8.99 11.28 -26.20
N ASP A 184 -9.78 10.21 -26.11
CA ASP A 184 -9.50 8.87 -26.66
C ASP A 184 -8.20 8.18 -26.19
N LYS A 185 -7.51 8.74 -25.18
CA LYS A 185 -6.36 8.09 -24.53
C LYS A 185 -6.79 7.01 -23.52
N VAL A 186 -5.83 6.21 -23.05
CA VAL A 186 -6.01 5.31 -21.90
C VAL A 186 -5.48 5.92 -20.60
N ARG A 187 -5.97 5.44 -19.46
CA ARG A 187 -5.34 5.69 -18.16
C ARG A 187 -4.14 4.77 -18.05
N ALA A 188 -2.94 5.34 -18.06
CA ALA A 188 -1.71 4.56 -17.95
C ALA A 188 -1.63 3.84 -16.59
N SER A 189 -1.12 2.62 -16.61
CA SER A 189 -0.98 1.71 -15.47
C SER A 189 0.45 1.22 -15.26
N GLY A 190 1.40 1.59 -16.14
CA GLY A 190 2.79 1.14 -16.05
C GLY A 190 2.88 -0.39 -16.02
N THR A 191 3.58 -0.94 -15.04
CA THR A 191 3.68 -2.40 -14.85
C THR A 191 2.51 -3.00 -14.05
N PHE A 192 1.48 -2.22 -13.71
CA PHE A 192 0.29 -2.72 -13.00
C PHE A 192 -0.85 -3.08 -13.98
N SER A 193 -1.83 -3.86 -13.50
CA SER A 193 -3.04 -4.21 -14.26
C SER A 193 -4.09 -3.09 -14.30
N PHE A 194 -3.93 -2.06 -13.46
CA PHE A 194 -4.89 -0.97 -13.30
C PHE A 194 -4.22 0.28 -12.73
N VAL A 195 -4.79 1.46 -13.02
CA VAL A 195 -4.23 2.77 -12.64
C VAL A 195 -4.05 2.97 -11.12
N SER A 196 -4.78 2.24 -10.26
CA SER A 196 -4.58 2.32 -8.80
C SER A 196 -3.15 1.96 -8.37
N GLY A 197 -2.47 1.07 -9.09
CA GLY A 197 -1.06 0.75 -8.80
C GLY A 197 -0.14 1.94 -9.01
N ILE A 198 -0.35 2.74 -10.07
CA ILE A 198 0.39 3.98 -10.34
C ILE A 198 0.10 5.04 -9.28
N VAL A 199 -1.18 5.22 -8.93
CA VAL A 199 -1.62 6.12 -7.87
C VAL A 199 -0.88 5.83 -6.57
N PHE A 200 -0.86 4.58 -6.11
CA PHE A 200 -0.19 4.21 -4.86
C PHE A 200 1.34 4.24 -4.99
N TYR A 201 1.89 3.81 -6.13
CA TYR A 201 3.34 3.81 -6.36
C TYR A 201 3.96 5.20 -6.24
N TYR A 202 3.36 6.20 -6.89
CA TYR A 202 3.87 7.58 -6.82
C TYR A 202 3.53 8.25 -5.49
N CYS A 203 2.42 7.89 -4.85
CA CYS A 203 2.11 8.30 -3.47
C CYS A 203 3.23 7.87 -2.48
N PHE A 204 3.68 6.61 -2.52
CA PHE A 204 4.84 6.15 -1.74
C PHE A 204 6.15 6.82 -2.17
N SER A 205 6.35 7.04 -3.47
CA SER A 205 7.54 7.75 -3.98
C SER A 205 7.61 9.18 -3.46
N VAL A 206 6.49 9.91 -3.43
CA VAL A 206 6.35 11.26 -2.85
C VAL A 206 6.71 11.25 -1.36
N ALA A 207 6.25 10.25 -0.58
CA ALA A 207 6.60 10.12 0.83
C ALA A 207 8.13 9.99 1.06
N PHE A 208 8.82 9.23 0.21
CA PHE A 208 10.28 9.10 0.27
C PHE A 208 11.00 10.36 -0.26
N ILE A 209 10.50 11.02 -1.30
CA ILE A 209 11.03 12.30 -1.79
C ILE A 209 11.01 13.35 -0.70
N ILE A 210 9.85 13.57 -0.06
CA ILE A 210 9.66 14.54 1.02
C ILE A 210 10.65 14.25 2.15
N PHE A 211 10.77 12.99 2.58
CA PHE A 211 11.71 12.62 3.64
C PHE A 211 13.17 12.88 3.24
N GLY A 212 13.55 12.59 2.00
CA GLY A 212 14.90 12.84 1.46
C GLY A 212 15.27 14.32 1.37
N LEU A 213 14.30 15.20 1.09
CA LEU A 213 14.47 16.66 1.08
C LEU A 213 14.60 17.22 2.50
N LEU A 214 13.79 16.74 3.45
CA LEU A 214 13.80 17.20 4.85
C LEU A 214 15.03 16.71 5.63
N LYS A 215 15.45 15.45 5.46
CA LYS A 215 16.65 14.87 6.10
C LYS A 215 17.73 14.65 5.01
N LYS A 216 18.39 15.74 4.63
CA LYS A 216 19.51 15.80 3.66
C LYS A 216 20.53 14.67 3.90
N GLY A 217 20.98 14.02 2.83
CA GLY A 217 21.96 12.92 2.89
C GLY A 217 21.35 11.51 3.02
N THR A 218 20.04 11.38 3.27
CA THR A 218 19.35 10.08 3.33
C THR A 218 19.44 9.29 2.00
N PHE A 219 19.39 10.00 0.87
CA PHE A 219 19.47 9.42 -0.48
C PHE A 219 20.52 10.17 -1.32
N PRO A 220 21.17 9.51 -2.29
CA PRO A 220 22.02 10.18 -3.27
C PRO A 220 21.26 11.28 -4.02
N LYS A 221 21.89 12.44 -4.25
CA LYS A 221 21.24 13.59 -4.91
C LYS A 221 20.64 13.23 -6.27
N TRP A 222 21.37 12.46 -7.09
CA TRP A 222 20.90 12.03 -8.40
C TRP A 222 19.59 11.22 -8.31
N LEU A 223 19.51 10.29 -7.35
CA LEU A 223 18.36 9.41 -7.14
C LEU A 223 17.14 10.20 -6.65
N LEU A 224 17.36 11.16 -5.75
CA LEU A 224 16.29 12.04 -5.26
C LEU A 224 15.77 12.98 -6.35
N TYR A 225 16.66 13.67 -7.08
CA TYR A 225 16.31 14.62 -8.12
C TYR A 225 15.66 13.97 -9.33
N ALA A 226 16.26 12.89 -9.86
CA ALA A 226 15.65 12.19 -10.97
C ALA A 226 14.36 11.47 -10.52
N GLY A 227 14.27 10.98 -9.28
CA GLY A 227 13.03 10.45 -8.70
C GLY A 227 11.90 11.50 -8.61
N ILE A 228 12.24 12.77 -8.33
CA ILE A 228 11.30 13.91 -8.43
C ILE A 228 10.86 14.09 -9.89
N SER A 229 11.79 14.17 -10.84
CA SER A 229 11.47 14.33 -12.26
C SER A 229 10.56 13.23 -12.80
N ALA A 230 10.87 11.97 -12.46
CA ALA A 230 10.10 10.79 -12.85
C ALA A 230 8.69 10.83 -12.24
N THR A 231 8.57 11.18 -10.96
CA THR A 231 7.28 11.29 -10.25
C THR A 231 6.40 12.39 -10.84
N LEU A 232 6.96 13.58 -11.10
CA LEU A 232 6.24 14.70 -11.70
C LEU A 232 5.77 14.39 -13.12
N LEU A 233 6.63 13.80 -13.97
CA LEU A 233 6.24 13.39 -15.33
C LEU A 233 5.13 12.32 -15.31
N ALA A 234 5.19 11.37 -14.37
CA ALA A 234 4.14 10.36 -14.21
C ALA A 234 2.81 10.96 -13.72
N MET A 235 2.82 12.00 -12.88
CA MET A 235 1.58 12.67 -12.44
C MET A 235 0.77 13.24 -13.60
N VAL A 236 1.46 13.78 -14.63
CA VAL A 236 0.80 14.42 -15.77
C VAL A 236 0.50 13.43 -16.91
N THR A 237 1.36 12.44 -17.14
CA THR A 237 1.16 11.40 -18.17
C THR A 237 0.26 10.23 -17.74
N ALA A 238 -0.01 10.03 -16.44
CA ALA A 238 -0.87 8.93 -15.99
C ALA A 238 -2.36 9.06 -16.40
N GLY A 239 -2.80 10.22 -16.87
CA GLY A 239 -4.18 10.47 -17.30
C GLY A 239 -5.24 10.35 -16.19
N SER A 240 -4.83 10.49 -14.93
CA SER A 240 -5.67 10.20 -13.76
C SER A 240 -5.47 11.20 -12.63
N ARG A 241 -6.49 12.03 -12.40
CA ARG A 241 -6.57 13.03 -11.31
C ARG A 241 -6.24 12.45 -9.92
N ALA A 242 -6.51 11.16 -9.71
CA ALA A 242 -6.23 10.45 -8.46
C ALA A 242 -4.73 10.38 -8.11
N VAL A 243 -3.81 10.34 -9.08
CA VAL A 243 -2.36 10.28 -8.80
C VAL A 243 -1.89 11.54 -8.05
N ILE A 244 -2.46 12.69 -8.42
CA ILE A 244 -2.19 13.97 -7.78
C ILE A 244 -2.94 14.08 -6.45
N ALA A 245 -4.23 13.78 -6.42
CA ALA A 245 -5.03 13.88 -5.20
C ALA A 245 -4.49 12.99 -4.06
N GLU A 246 -4.17 11.73 -4.37
CA GLU A 246 -3.57 10.79 -3.41
C GLU A 246 -2.09 11.10 -3.11
N SER A 247 -1.45 12.02 -3.83
CA SER A 247 -0.14 12.57 -3.46
C SER A 247 -0.28 13.83 -2.59
N ILE A 248 -1.33 14.63 -2.78
CA ILE A 248 -1.64 15.82 -1.99
C ILE A 248 -1.90 15.47 -0.51
N GLN A 249 -2.50 14.32 -0.19
CA GLN A 249 -2.62 13.86 1.20
C GLN A 249 -1.25 13.61 1.89
N VAL A 250 -0.22 13.20 1.15
CA VAL A 250 1.15 13.07 1.67
C VAL A 250 1.76 14.46 1.89
N ILE A 251 1.46 15.42 1.01
CA ILE A 251 1.83 16.84 1.16
C ILE A 251 1.09 17.49 2.35
N ALA A 252 -0.16 17.12 2.61
CA ALA A 252 -0.92 17.57 3.78
C ALA A 252 -0.31 17.05 5.09
N CYS A 253 0.31 15.87 5.09
CA CYS A 253 1.12 15.39 6.22
C CYS A 253 2.35 16.28 6.50
N ILE A 254 2.84 17.03 5.50
CA ILE A 254 3.86 18.06 5.70
C ILE A 254 3.27 19.29 6.41
N GLY A 255 2.06 19.74 6.03
CA GLY A 255 1.36 20.83 6.72
C GLY A 255 1.06 20.48 8.19
N PHE A 256 0.66 19.23 8.45
CA PHE A 256 0.52 18.71 9.81
C PHE A 256 1.85 18.70 10.57
N LEU A 257 2.97 18.30 9.92
CA LEU A 257 4.30 18.35 10.52
C LEU A 257 4.75 19.80 10.81
N ALA A 258 4.45 20.76 9.94
CA ALA A 258 4.74 22.18 10.16
C ALA A 258 4.07 22.70 11.44
N TYR A 259 2.81 22.34 11.67
CA TYR A 259 2.07 22.68 12.88
C TYR A 259 2.67 22.03 14.14
N TYR A 260 3.03 20.74 14.08
CA TYR A 260 3.61 20.01 15.22
C TYR A 260 5.10 20.29 15.49
N LYS A 261 5.86 20.76 14.49
CA LYS A 261 7.29 21.08 14.55
C LYS A 261 7.61 22.32 13.69
N PRO A 262 7.26 23.55 14.14
CA PRO A 262 7.55 24.78 13.39
C PRO A 262 9.04 24.99 13.07
N THR A 263 9.94 24.41 13.85
CA THR A 263 11.40 24.41 13.58
C THR A 263 11.79 23.77 12.25
N GLU A 264 10.97 22.85 11.72
CA GLU A 264 11.21 22.23 10.42
C GLU A 264 10.65 23.06 9.24
N PHE A 265 9.93 24.16 9.49
CA PHE A 265 9.22 24.94 8.46
C PHE A 265 10.13 25.38 7.30
N GLY A 266 11.34 25.87 7.55
CA GLY A 266 12.27 26.25 6.48
C GLY A 266 12.69 25.08 5.58
N LYS A 267 12.73 23.85 6.10
CA LYS A 267 12.99 22.62 5.33
C LYS A 267 11.76 22.22 4.50
N ILE A 268 10.56 22.48 5.03
CA ILE A 268 9.27 22.29 4.37
C ILE A 268 9.15 23.26 3.18
N THR A 269 9.41 24.57 3.39
CA THR A 269 9.47 25.57 2.31
C THR A 269 10.52 25.19 1.26
N THR A 270 11.70 24.73 1.67
CA THR A 270 12.74 24.22 0.75
C THR A 270 12.22 23.05 -0.09
N SER A 271 11.45 22.14 0.49
CA SER A 271 10.92 20.96 -0.20
C SER A 271 9.88 21.35 -1.25
N VAL A 272 8.96 22.27 -0.92
CA VAL A 272 7.97 22.82 -1.86
C VAL A 272 8.66 23.60 -2.98
N PHE A 273 9.67 24.42 -2.66
CA PHE A 273 10.44 25.16 -3.66
C PHE A 273 11.19 24.23 -4.63
N VAL A 274 11.78 23.14 -4.15
CA VAL A 274 12.42 22.14 -5.02
C VAL A 274 11.41 21.47 -5.96
N PHE A 275 10.21 21.10 -5.48
CA PHE A 275 9.15 20.60 -6.36
C PHE A 275 8.75 21.62 -7.43
N LEU A 276 8.57 22.90 -7.05
CA LEU A 276 8.23 23.97 -7.99
C LEU A 276 9.32 24.16 -9.07
N VAL A 277 10.59 24.23 -8.67
CA VAL A 277 11.72 24.36 -9.61
C VAL A 277 11.78 23.17 -10.57
N PHE A 278 11.59 21.94 -10.09
CA PHE A 278 11.59 20.77 -10.96
C PHE A 278 10.40 20.75 -11.93
N SER A 279 9.21 21.17 -11.50
CA SER A 279 8.05 21.35 -12.40
C SER A 279 8.30 22.41 -13.48
N LEU A 280 8.97 23.52 -13.14
CA LEU A 280 9.33 24.57 -14.12
C LEU A 280 10.42 24.12 -15.10
N VAL A 281 11.40 23.33 -14.64
CA VAL A 281 12.42 22.72 -15.52
C VAL A 281 11.77 21.70 -16.46
N LEU A 282 10.89 20.82 -15.97
CA LEU A 282 10.17 19.89 -16.84
C LEU A 282 9.25 20.65 -17.84
N TYR A 283 8.52 21.66 -17.38
CA TYR A 283 7.65 22.47 -18.23
C TYR A 283 8.40 23.24 -19.32
N SER A 284 9.63 23.69 -19.06
CA SER A 284 10.44 24.36 -20.10
C SER A 284 11.13 23.37 -21.04
N GLN A 285 11.71 22.27 -20.51
CA GLN A 285 12.62 21.39 -21.25
C GLN A 285 11.99 20.10 -21.82
N VAL A 286 10.75 19.74 -21.44
CA VAL A 286 10.14 18.45 -21.82
C VAL A 286 8.74 18.66 -22.41
N ASP A 287 8.60 18.55 -23.73
CA ASP A 287 7.32 18.79 -24.41
C ASP A 287 6.21 17.81 -23.98
N LEU A 288 6.57 16.55 -23.70
CA LEU A 288 5.64 15.55 -23.14
C LEU A 288 5.06 15.97 -21.77
N PHE A 289 5.79 16.79 -20.99
CA PHE A 289 5.29 17.34 -19.73
C PHE A 289 4.29 18.48 -19.97
N LYS A 290 4.50 19.29 -21.01
CA LYS A 290 3.55 20.32 -21.47
C LYS A 290 2.25 19.66 -21.95
N GLU A 291 2.36 18.65 -22.82
CA GLU A 291 1.22 17.88 -23.34
C GLU A 291 0.44 17.19 -22.21
N GLY A 292 1.15 16.52 -21.30
CA GLY A 292 0.55 15.89 -20.11
C GLY A 292 -0.18 16.89 -19.22
N LEU A 293 0.36 18.10 -19.03
CA LEU A 293 -0.32 19.16 -18.28
C LEU A 293 -1.58 19.67 -18.98
N THR A 294 -1.52 19.95 -20.29
CA THR A 294 -2.70 20.37 -21.06
C THR A 294 -3.80 19.31 -21.02
N PHE A 295 -3.44 18.04 -21.19
CA PHE A 295 -4.37 16.91 -21.07
C PHE A 295 -4.95 16.79 -19.66
N LEU A 296 -4.13 16.97 -18.63
CA LEU A 296 -4.56 16.92 -17.23
C LEU A 296 -5.51 18.08 -16.87
N SER A 297 -5.28 19.30 -17.39
CA SER A 297 -6.21 20.42 -17.20
C SER A 297 -7.57 20.13 -17.82
N MET A 298 -7.60 19.67 -19.08
CA MET A 298 -8.81 19.17 -19.75
C MET A 298 -9.52 18.08 -18.93
N ARG A 299 -8.77 17.14 -18.34
CA ARG A 299 -9.30 16.10 -17.43
C ARG A 299 -9.92 16.64 -16.14
N PHE A 300 -9.50 17.82 -15.67
CA PHE A 300 -10.10 18.51 -14.53
C PHE A 300 -11.32 19.33 -14.94
N GLU A 301 -11.28 20.01 -16.09
CA GLU A 301 -12.39 20.81 -16.64
C GLU A 301 -13.59 19.96 -17.03
N GLU A 302 -13.39 18.91 -17.86
CA GLU A 302 -14.43 17.94 -18.22
C GLU A 302 -15.12 17.36 -16.98
N ALA A 303 -14.32 17.06 -15.95
CA ALA A 303 -14.83 16.48 -14.73
C ALA A 303 -15.52 17.51 -13.84
N ALA A 304 -15.08 18.76 -13.82
CA ALA A 304 -15.73 19.82 -13.04
C ALA A 304 -17.14 20.12 -13.58
N ASN A 305 -17.32 19.98 -14.90
CA ASN A 305 -18.61 20.12 -15.57
C ASN A 305 -19.62 18.98 -15.24
N VAL A 306 -19.22 17.92 -14.53
CA VAL A 306 -20.05 16.75 -14.20
C VAL A 306 -20.07 16.43 -12.70
N GLU A 307 -18.91 16.52 -12.04
CA GLU A 307 -18.70 16.19 -10.62
C GLU A 307 -18.75 17.44 -9.71
N GLY A 308 -18.86 18.65 -10.26
CA GLY A 308 -18.80 19.90 -9.51
C GLY A 308 -17.37 20.32 -9.14
N ASN A 309 -17.19 21.01 -8.02
CA ASN A 309 -15.87 21.54 -7.63
C ASN A 309 -14.85 20.40 -7.43
N PRO A 310 -13.64 20.42 -8.03
CA PRO A 310 -12.67 19.33 -7.91
C PRO A 310 -12.25 18.95 -6.47
N VAL A 311 -12.33 19.88 -5.52
CA VAL A 311 -12.06 19.64 -4.09
C VAL A 311 -13.28 18.99 -3.42
N GLU A 312 -14.48 19.45 -3.75
CA GLU A 312 -15.74 18.87 -3.29
C GLU A 312 -15.90 17.43 -3.81
N ALA A 313 -15.70 17.20 -5.11
CA ALA A 313 -15.69 15.90 -5.75
C ALA A 313 -14.65 14.93 -5.16
N TYR A 314 -13.55 15.44 -4.59
CA TYR A 314 -12.61 14.61 -3.83
C TYR A 314 -13.21 14.16 -2.50
N PHE A 315 -13.76 15.08 -1.69
CA PHE A 315 -14.37 14.73 -0.40
C PHE A 315 -15.66 13.91 -0.54
N LEU A 316 -16.49 14.18 -1.56
CA LEU A 316 -17.70 13.43 -1.85
C LEU A 316 -17.41 11.94 -2.07
N ARG A 317 -16.35 11.58 -2.80
CA ARG A 317 -15.97 10.16 -2.96
C ARG A 317 -15.64 9.45 -1.64
N TYR A 318 -15.05 10.17 -0.68
CA TYR A 318 -14.81 9.62 0.65
C TYR A 318 -16.11 9.51 1.46
N TYR A 319 -17.01 10.50 1.34
CA TYR A 319 -18.36 10.44 1.92
C TYR A 319 -19.19 9.28 1.35
N ASP A 320 -19.19 9.08 0.03
CA ASP A 320 -19.86 7.97 -0.65
C ASP A 320 -19.36 6.63 -0.14
N ILE A 321 -18.04 6.46 0.02
CA ILE A 321 -17.48 5.26 0.64
C ILE A 321 -18.02 5.10 2.08
N ILE A 322 -18.00 6.15 2.89
CA ILE A 322 -18.42 6.13 4.30
C ILE A 322 -19.91 5.77 4.46
N VAL A 323 -20.79 6.30 3.62
CA VAL A 323 -22.26 6.08 3.71
C VAL A 323 -22.72 4.86 2.91
N SER A 324 -21.92 4.35 1.95
CA SER A 324 -22.27 3.15 1.17
C SER A 324 -22.69 1.91 1.98
N PRO A 325 -22.17 1.60 3.19
CA PRO A 325 -22.71 0.52 4.04
C PRO A 325 -24.19 0.65 4.32
N TYR A 326 -24.68 1.88 4.56
CA TYR A 326 -26.09 2.15 4.85
C TYR A 326 -26.94 1.87 3.60
N TYR A 327 -26.66 2.55 2.48
CA TYR A 327 -27.46 2.41 1.26
C TYR A 327 -27.46 0.97 0.72
N TYR A 328 -26.33 0.28 0.74
CA TYR A 328 -26.26 -1.11 0.26
C TYR A 328 -26.90 -2.11 1.25
N SER A 329 -27.01 -1.78 2.54
CA SER A 329 -27.73 -2.64 3.51
C SER A 329 -29.23 -2.70 3.27
N LEU A 330 -29.83 -1.66 2.67
CA LEU A 330 -31.25 -1.65 2.29
C LEU A 330 -31.61 -2.73 1.26
N TRP A 331 -30.62 -3.17 0.48
CA TRP A 331 -30.77 -4.15 -0.61
C TRP A 331 -30.02 -5.46 -0.33
N THR A 332 -29.49 -5.64 0.89
CA THR A 332 -28.67 -6.80 1.27
C THR A 332 -29.28 -7.50 2.48
N GLY A 333 -29.45 -8.84 2.41
CA GLY A 333 -29.93 -9.63 3.54
C GLY A 333 -29.04 -9.49 4.79
N PHE A 334 -29.60 -9.76 5.97
CA PHE A 334 -28.93 -9.52 7.27
C PHE A 334 -27.54 -10.19 7.41
N PHE A 335 -27.33 -11.32 6.73
CA PHE A 335 -26.06 -12.07 6.69
C PHE A 335 -25.25 -11.88 5.38
N GLY A 336 -25.64 -10.96 4.50
CA GLY A 336 -24.97 -10.72 3.21
C GLY A 336 -25.29 -11.76 2.13
N ASN A 337 -24.45 -11.80 1.11
CA ASN A 337 -24.48 -12.77 0.01
C ASN A 337 -23.37 -13.83 0.11
N GLY A 338 -22.55 -13.78 1.17
CA GLY A 338 -21.39 -14.64 1.40
C GLY A 338 -20.05 -13.96 1.07
N LEU A 339 -19.03 -14.31 1.84
CA LEU A 339 -17.67 -13.80 1.79
C LEU A 339 -17.04 -13.92 0.38
N GLY A 340 -16.41 -12.84 -0.08
CA GLY A 340 -15.74 -12.77 -1.39
C GLY A 340 -16.63 -12.67 -2.64
N THR A 341 -17.95 -12.92 -2.54
CA THR A 341 -18.87 -12.85 -3.69
C THR A 341 -18.93 -11.47 -4.34
N SER A 342 -18.69 -10.41 -3.58
CA SER A 342 -18.64 -9.03 -4.09
C SER A 342 -17.23 -8.60 -4.54
N THR A 343 -16.34 -9.54 -4.81
CA THR A 343 -15.09 -9.29 -5.55
C THR A 343 -15.21 -9.82 -6.98
N ARG A 344 -14.64 -9.12 -7.97
CA ARG A 344 -14.71 -9.56 -9.38
C ARG A 344 -14.18 -10.98 -9.61
N ALA A 345 -13.11 -11.37 -8.91
CA ALA A 345 -12.56 -12.73 -8.99
C ALA A 345 -13.41 -13.75 -8.21
N GLY A 346 -13.88 -13.41 -7.00
CA GLY A 346 -14.73 -14.31 -6.21
C GLY A 346 -16.11 -14.54 -6.84
N SER A 347 -16.68 -13.56 -7.53
CA SER A 347 -17.90 -13.71 -8.34
C SER A 347 -17.67 -14.65 -9.52
N ALA A 348 -16.62 -14.41 -10.31
CA ALA A 348 -16.24 -15.29 -11.43
C ALA A 348 -15.94 -16.74 -10.96
N LEU A 349 -15.32 -16.92 -9.79
CA LEU A 349 -15.09 -18.23 -9.18
C LEU A 349 -16.38 -18.95 -8.74
N ALA A 350 -17.54 -18.27 -8.69
CA ALA A 350 -18.87 -18.88 -8.52
C ALA A 350 -19.64 -19.07 -9.84
N GLY A 351 -19.02 -18.78 -10.99
CA GLY A 351 -19.70 -18.71 -12.29
C GLY A 351 -20.58 -17.45 -12.47
N GLY A 352 -20.51 -16.50 -11.54
CA GLY A 352 -21.23 -15.24 -11.59
C GLY A 352 -20.44 -14.10 -12.23
N SER A 353 -21.09 -12.94 -12.36
CA SER A 353 -20.48 -11.68 -12.77
C SER A 353 -20.79 -10.56 -11.78
N GLY A 354 -19.87 -9.61 -11.63
CA GLY A 354 -20.07 -8.42 -10.79
C GLY A 354 -19.01 -8.27 -9.69
N GLY A 355 -19.20 -7.26 -8.85
CA GLY A 355 -18.34 -6.95 -7.70
C GLY A 355 -18.55 -5.52 -7.23
N ALA A 356 -18.35 -5.27 -5.94
CA ALA A 356 -18.50 -3.94 -5.35
C ALA A 356 -17.27 -3.09 -5.64
N GLU A 357 -17.47 -1.98 -6.36
CA GLU A 357 -16.39 -1.04 -6.70
C GLU A 357 -16.13 -0.06 -5.54
N ILE A 358 -17.17 0.24 -4.76
CA ILE A 358 -17.08 1.03 -3.54
C ILE A 358 -16.58 0.12 -2.39
N SER A 359 -15.58 0.60 -1.66
CA SER A 359 -14.76 -0.24 -0.76
C SER A 359 -15.47 -0.76 0.49
N TRP A 360 -16.38 0.04 1.06
CA TRP A 360 -17.04 -0.29 2.31
C TRP A 360 -18.34 -1.07 2.08
N SER A 361 -19.15 -0.73 1.07
CA SER A 361 -20.33 -1.52 0.68
C SER A 361 -19.98 -2.98 0.43
N ARG A 362 -18.82 -3.30 -0.16
CA ARG A 362 -18.34 -4.68 -0.35
C ARG A 362 -18.49 -5.54 0.91
N HIS A 363 -18.10 -5.01 2.07
CA HIS A 363 -18.10 -5.77 3.33
C HIS A 363 -19.52 -6.07 3.80
N VAL A 364 -20.46 -5.15 3.56
CA VAL A 364 -21.89 -5.33 3.80
C VAL A 364 -22.51 -6.28 2.79
N MET A 365 -22.25 -6.11 1.49
CA MET A 365 -22.74 -7.00 0.43
C MET A 365 -22.27 -8.45 0.64
N GLU A 366 -21.04 -8.66 1.11
CA GLU A 366 -20.51 -9.99 1.42
C GLU A 366 -21.08 -10.57 2.74
N ASN A 367 -21.18 -9.80 3.83
CA ASN A 367 -21.40 -10.37 5.18
C ASN A 367 -22.59 -9.77 5.96
N GLY A 368 -23.37 -8.88 5.34
CA GLY A 368 -24.45 -8.14 5.98
C GLY A 368 -23.96 -6.95 6.80
N ILE A 369 -24.90 -6.10 7.25
CA ILE A 369 -24.57 -4.82 7.91
C ILE A 369 -23.78 -5.02 9.22
N VAL A 370 -24.09 -6.05 10.00
CA VAL A 370 -23.44 -6.31 11.30
C VAL A 370 -22.00 -6.82 11.11
N ILE A 371 -21.82 -7.94 10.41
CA ILE A 371 -20.48 -8.55 10.25
C ILE A 371 -19.59 -7.71 9.33
N GLY A 372 -20.16 -7.13 8.27
CA GLY A 372 -19.46 -6.15 7.42
C GLY A 372 -19.06 -4.89 8.19
N GLY A 373 -19.96 -4.35 9.02
CA GLY A 373 -19.70 -3.21 9.90
C GLY A 373 -18.59 -3.46 10.91
N VAL A 374 -18.52 -4.66 11.50
CA VAL A 374 -17.42 -5.06 12.41
C VAL A 374 -16.05 -5.04 11.70
N PHE A 375 -15.98 -5.41 10.41
CA PHE A 375 -14.72 -5.32 9.66
C PHE A 375 -14.36 -3.87 9.32
N ILE A 376 -15.34 -3.04 8.97
CA ILE A 376 -15.11 -1.59 8.74
C ILE A 376 -14.61 -0.92 10.03
N PHE A 377 -15.20 -1.26 11.19
CA PHE A 377 -14.72 -0.82 12.49
C PHE A 377 -13.29 -1.32 12.79
N TRP A 378 -12.96 -2.56 12.44
CA TRP A 378 -11.60 -3.08 12.56
C TRP A 378 -10.58 -2.28 11.72
N ARG A 379 -10.94 -1.90 10.48
CA ARG A 379 -10.11 -1.03 9.62
C ARG A 379 -9.91 0.35 10.24
N LEU A 380 -10.98 0.97 10.74
CA LEU A 380 -10.94 2.26 11.44
C LEU A 380 -10.04 2.21 12.69
N TRP A 381 -10.19 1.18 13.51
CA TRP A 381 -9.41 0.99 14.73
C TRP A 381 -7.92 0.81 14.44
N PHE A 382 -7.57 -0.05 13.46
CA PHE A 382 -6.18 -0.26 13.09
C PHE A 382 -5.56 1.00 12.46
N PHE A 383 -6.29 1.71 11.58
CA PHE A 383 -5.87 3.00 11.01
C PHE A 383 -5.58 4.04 12.10
N TRP A 384 -6.46 4.17 13.10
CA TRP A 384 -6.31 5.16 14.18
C TRP A 384 -5.14 4.85 15.11
N ASP A 385 -4.96 3.60 15.54
CA ASP A 385 -3.82 3.24 16.36
C ASP A 385 -2.48 3.31 15.58
N LEU A 386 -2.49 3.06 14.27
CA LEU A 386 -1.33 3.27 13.38
C LEU A 386 -0.99 4.77 13.27
N PHE A 387 -1.99 5.65 13.10
CA PHE A 387 -1.81 7.10 13.12
C PHE A 387 -1.14 7.55 14.44
N ILE A 388 -1.69 7.11 15.58
CA ILE A 388 -1.13 7.39 16.91
C ILE A 388 0.32 6.87 17.04
N CYS A 389 0.65 5.73 16.44
CA CYS A 389 2.02 5.23 16.40
C CYS A 389 2.95 6.18 15.63
N CYS A 390 2.52 6.67 14.46
CA CYS A 390 3.27 7.66 13.68
C CYS A 390 3.40 9.01 14.41
N LEU A 391 2.37 9.48 15.12
CA LEU A 391 2.47 10.69 15.96
C LEU A 391 3.50 10.55 17.09
N LYS A 392 3.59 9.36 17.70
CA LYS A 392 4.60 9.05 18.74
C LYS A 392 6.02 8.99 18.14
N ALA A 393 6.16 8.59 16.88
CA ALA A 393 7.43 8.56 16.15
C ALA A 393 7.88 9.99 15.72
N VAL A 394 6.97 10.84 15.24
CA VAL A 394 7.23 12.26 14.91
C VAL A 394 7.75 13.04 16.13
N LYS A 395 7.23 12.75 17.34
CA LYS A 395 7.76 13.32 18.60
C LYS A 395 9.23 12.95 18.87
N LYS A 396 9.75 11.89 18.26
CA LYS A 396 11.16 11.44 18.30
C LYS A 396 11.95 11.79 17.01
N GLU A 397 11.51 12.82 16.29
CA GLU A 397 12.05 13.24 14.98
C GLU A 397 12.04 12.19 13.87
N ASP A 398 11.20 11.16 13.98
CA ASP A 398 10.96 10.23 12.88
C ASP A 398 9.78 10.72 12.04
N TYR A 399 10.11 11.38 10.92
CA TYR A 399 9.11 11.97 10.03
C TYR A 399 8.73 11.02 8.89
N LEU A 400 9.50 9.96 8.63
CA LEU A 400 9.22 9.04 7.53
C LEU A 400 7.91 8.29 7.78
N SER A 401 7.66 7.90 9.03
CA SER A 401 6.43 7.20 9.41
C SER A 401 5.15 7.99 9.12
N ILE A 402 5.15 9.32 9.26
CA ILE A 402 3.93 10.12 9.00
C ILE A 402 3.69 10.34 7.49
N PHE A 403 4.74 10.45 6.67
CA PHE A 403 4.58 10.49 5.21
C PHE A 403 4.17 9.12 4.65
N LEU A 404 4.76 8.02 5.16
CA LEU A 404 4.31 6.67 4.84
C LEU A 404 2.89 6.37 5.36
N PHE A 405 2.46 7.00 6.45
CA PHE A 405 1.06 6.94 6.89
C PHE A 405 0.13 7.67 5.91
N GLY A 406 0.50 8.87 5.46
CA GLY A 406 -0.22 9.59 4.41
C GLY A 406 -0.39 8.78 3.12
N ALA A 407 0.55 7.87 2.82
CA ALA A 407 0.46 6.96 1.69
C ALA A 407 -0.24 5.63 1.96
N SER A 408 -0.11 5.04 3.16
CA SER A 408 -0.65 3.70 3.47
C SER A 408 -2.01 3.72 4.16
N GLY A 409 -2.26 4.68 5.05
CA GLY A 409 -3.47 4.78 5.86
C GLY A 409 -4.75 4.86 5.03
N PRO A 410 -4.84 5.79 4.05
CA PRO A 410 -5.97 5.89 3.14
C PRO A 410 -6.23 4.58 2.36
N ILE A 411 -5.18 3.87 1.95
CA ILE A 411 -5.31 2.58 1.26
C ILE A 411 -5.88 1.51 2.22
N ILE A 412 -5.33 1.41 3.42
CA ILE A 412 -5.79 0.49 4.48
C ILE A 412 -7.26 0.72 4.82
N LEU A 413 -7.68 1.99 4.93
CA LEU A 413 -9.03 2.34 5.37
C LEU A 413 -10.07 2.35 4.24
N PHE A 414 -9.74 2.94 3.09
CA PHE A 414 -10.71 3.26 2.03
C PHE A 414 -10.50 2.49 0.72
N SER A 415 -9.39 1.81 0.46
CA SER A 415 -9.21 1.09 -0.82
C SER A 415 -9.97 -0.24 -0.90
N PRO A 416 -10.58 -0.62 -2.05
CA PRO A 416 -11.27 -1.90 -2.20
C PRO A 416 -10.24 -3.05 -2.29
N LEU A 417 -10.16 -3.84 -1.22
CA LEU A 417 -9.16 -4.92 -1.02
C LEU A 417 -9.39 -6.15 -1.91
N GLY A 418 -10.50 -6.24 -2.64
CA GLY A 418 -10.77 -7.34 -3.59
C GLY A 418 -9.78 -7.40 -4.76
N GLN A 419 -9.14 -6.27 -5.09
CA GLN A 419 -8.11 -6.15 -6.13
C GLN A 419 -6.71 -6.45 -5.54
N PRO A 420 -5.93 -7.40 -6.09
CA PRO A 420 -4.64 -7.82 -5.51
C PRO A 420 -3.61 -6.69 -5.37
N THR A 421 -3.62 -5.68 -6.25
CA THR A 421 -2.73 -4.52 -6.19
C THR A 421 -3.03 -3.65 -4.96
N ASN A 422 -4.31 -3.38 -4.70
CA ASN A 422 -4.77 -2.54 -3.60
C ASN A 422 -4.49 -3.22 -2.25
N LEU A 423 -4.82 -4.51 -2.15
CA LEU A 423 -4.48 -5.36 -1.01
C LEU A 423 -2.96 -5.42 -0.79
N GLY A 424 -2.20 -5.53 -1.89
CA GLY A 424 -0.74 -5.54 -1.87
C GLY A 424 -0.14 -4.28 -1.25
N PHE A 425 -0.57 -3.10 -1.70
CA PHE A 425 -0.13 -1.82 -1.14
C PHE A 425 -0.66 -1.56 0.27
N ALA A 426 -1.89 -2.00 0.63
CA ALA A 426 -2.39 -1.91 2.00
C ALA A 426 -1.51 -2.70 2.98
N ALA A 427 -1.17 -3.94 2.63
CA ALA A 427 -0.35 -4.82 3.47
C ALA A 427 1.12 -4.41 3.53
N PHE A 428 1.77 -4.23 2.37
CA PHE A 428 3.18 -3.86 2.31
C PHE A 428 3.41 -2.41 2.77
N GLY A 429 2.58 -1.47 2.32
CA GLY A 429 2.66 -0.07 2.71
C GLY A 429 2.38 0.14 4.20
N GLY A 430 1.37 -0.56 4.75
CA GLY A 430 1.10 -0.56 6.18
C GLY A 430 2.26 -1.14 7.00
N GLY A 431 2.86 -2.24 6.53
CA GLY A 431 4.04 -2.84 7.15
C GLY A 431 5.27 -1.93 7.10
N LEU A 432 5.48 -1.21 6.00
CA LEU A 432 6.58 -0.27 5.81
C LEU A 432 6.41 0.99 6.68
N CYS A 433 5.18 1.51 6.77
CA CYS A 433 4.78 2.60 7.65
C CYS A 433 4.98 2.24 9.14
N LEU A 434 4.45 1.10 9.58
CA LEU A 434 4.59 0.64 10.96
C LEU A 434 6.06 0.31 11.29
N ALA A 435 6.81 -0.29 10.35
CA ALA A 435 8.24 -0.53 10.51
C ALA A 435 9.02 0.78 10.69
N ALA A 436 8.76 1.83 9.90
CA ALA A 436 9.37 3.14 10.11
C ALA A 436 9.08 3.66 11.53
N ALA A 437 7.81 3.63 11.95
CA ALA A 437 7.37 4.15 13.25
C ALA A 437 8.01 3.45 14.47
N VAL A 438 8.47 2.19 14.35
CA VAL A 438 9.04 1.42 15.48
C VAL A 438 10.54 1.11 15.37
N SER A 439 11.09 0.99 14.16
CA SER A 439 12.47 0.48 13.97
C SER A 439 13.52 1.37 14.62
N ARG A 440 13.32 2.69 14.60
CA ARG A 440 14.26 3.66 15.16
C ARG A 440 14.33 3.62 16.69
N LYS A 441 13.35 3.01 17.36
CA LYS A 441 13.36 2.77 18.82
C LYS A 441 14.42 1.74 19.22
N ARG A 442 14.74 0.77 18.34
CA ARG A 442 15.75 -0.29 18.54
C ARG A 442 17.20 0.12 18.19
N LEU A 443 17.47 1.43 18.15
CA LEU A 443 18.81 2.00 17.99
C LEU A 443 19.23 2.84 19.20
N VAL A 444 18.39 2.86 20.24
CA VAL A 444 18.52 3.65 21.48
C VAL A 444 18.15 2.80 22.72
N GLU A 445 17.67 1.57 22.47
CA GLU A 445 17.42 0.47 23.41
C GLU A 445 18.23 -0.74 22.94
#